data_AF-A0A7W0A0G2-F1
#
_entry.id   AF-A0A7W0A0G2-F1
#
_cell.length_a   1.000
_cell.length_b   1.000
_cell.length_c   1.000
_cell.angle_alpha   90.00
_cell.angle_beta   90.00
_cell.angle_gamma   90.00
#
_symmetry.space_group_name_H-M   'P 1'
#
loop_
_entity.id
_entity.type
_entity.pdbx_description
1 polymer ?
#
loop_
_entity_poly.entity_id
_entity_poly.type
_entity_poly.pdbx_seq_one_letter_code
_entity_poly.pdbx_strand_id
1 'polypeptide(L)' 'MEAIKLVLGLGDPLVGRLLAYDALEESFRTFKVNRDPSCPACGPDAGEIVIAEYDDLCMPHPTAAPAVG' A
#
# COMPACT_ATOMS: atom_id res chain seq x y z
N MET A 1 -14.43 -8.18 0.13
CA MET A 1 -14.41 -9.55 0.68
C MET A 1 -13.07 -10.23 0.35
N GLU A 2 -11.92 -9.60 0.62
CA GLU A 2 -10.63 -10.18 0.18
C GLU A 2 -10.04 -11.14 1.22
N ALA A 3 -10.13 -10.81 2.51
CA ALA A 3 -9.56 -11.63 3.57
C ALA A 3 -10.06 -13.08 3.52
N ILE A 4 -11.37 -13.30 3.39
CA ILE A 4 -11.96 -14.64 3.29
C ILE A 4 -11.48 -15.37 2.03
N LYS A 5 -11.45 -14.69 0.88
CA LYS A 5 -10.96 -15.28 -0.38
C LYS A 5 -9.52 -15.74 -0.25
N LEU A 6 -8.66 -14.92 0.35
CA LEU A 6 -7.24 -15.24 0.56
C LEU A 6 -7.06 -16.40 1.54
N VAL A 7 -7.72 -16.36 2.70
CA VAL A 7 -7.59 -17.39 3.76
C VAL A 7 -8.07 -18.76 3.27
N LEU A 8 -9.14 -18.81 2.47
CA LEU A 8 -9.73 -20.06 1.99
C LEU A 8 -9.24 -20.49 0.59
N GLY A 9 -8.39 -19.68 -0.07
CA GLY A 9 -7.93 -19.95 -1.44
C GLY A 9 -9.05 -19.97 -2.48
N LEU A 10 -10.05 -19.09 -2.35
CA LEU A 10 -11.26 -19.09 -3.17
C LEU A 10 -11.29 -17.92 -4.17
N GLY A 11 -11.81 -18.21 -5.37
CA GLY A 11 -12.06 -17.22 -6.42
C GLY A 11 -10.79 -16.59 -6.98
N ASP A 12 -10.93 -15.41 -7.59
CA ASP A 12 -9.83 -14.61 -8.11
C ASP A 12 -9.57 -13.40 -7.18
N PRO A 13 -8.44 -13.35 -6.46
CA PRO A 13 -8.15 -12.28 -5.49
C PRO A 13 -7.65 -11.01 -6.19
N LEU A 14 -7.89 -9.84 -5.61
CA LEU A 14 -7.48 -8.54 -6.19
C LEU A 14 -5.96 -8.27 -6.16
N VAL A 15 -5.11 -9.29 -6.05
CA VAL A 15 -3.65 -9.14 -6.08
C VAL A 15 -3.22 -8.43 -7.38
N GLY A 16 -2.38 -7.41 -7.25
CA GLY A 16 -1.90 -6.59 -8.37
C GLY A 16 -2.98 -5.69 -9.00
N ARG A 17 -4.12 -5.51 -8.34
CA ARG A 17 -5.24 -4.70 -8.82
C ARG A 17 -5.75 -3.75 -7.74
N LEU A 18 -6.12 -2.54 -8.14
CA LEU A 18 -6.83 -1.58 -7.31
C LEU A 18 -8.28 -1.51 -7.77
N LEU A 19 -9.21 -1.88 -6.88
CA LEU A 19 -10.65 -1.71 -7.10
C LEU A 19 -11.06 -0.34 -6.55
N ALA A 20 -11.59 0.51 -7.42
CA ALA A 20 -12.22 1.78 -7.05
C ALA A 20 -13.74 1.65 -7.20
N TYR A 21 -14.45 2.10 -6.18
CA TYR A 21 -15.90 2.26 -6.21
C TYR A 21 -16.23 3.73 -6.39
N ASP A 22 -16.93 4.05 -7.47
CA ASP A 22 -17.51 5.37 -7.72
C ASP A 22 -18.94 5.37 -7.20
N ALA A 23 -19.15 6.01 -6.06
CA ALA A 23 -20.45 6.01 -5.38
C ALA A 23 -21.48 6.92 -6.05
N LEU A 24 -21.05 7.91 -6.85
CA LEU A 24 -21.99 8.81 -7.54
C LEU A 24 -22.56 8.13 -8.79
N GLU A 25 -21.73 7.35 -9.49
CA GLU A 25 -22.12 6.61 -10.68
C GLU A 25 -22.51 5.14 -10.39
N GLU A 26 -22.48 4.73 -9.11
CA GLU A 26 -22.67 3.35 -8.64
C GLU A 26 -21.86 2.32 -9.46
N SER A 27 -20.61 2.65 -9.77
CA SER A 27 -19.78 1.86 -10.69
C SER A 27 -18.48 1.37 -10.06
N PHE A 28 -17.94 0.29 -10.61
CA PHE A 28 -16.66 -0.27 -10.21
C PHE A 28 -15.64 -0.15 -11.33
N ARG A 29 -14.46 0.39 -11.00
CA ARG A 29 -13.32 0.47 -11.91
C ARG A 29 -12.16 -0.31 -11.30
N THR A 30 -11.46 -1.09 -12.11
CA THR A 30 -10.29 -1.85 -11.67
C THR A 30 -9.06 -1.41 -12.45
N PHE A 31 -7.99 -1.08 -11.73
CA PHE A 31 -6.72 -0.66 -12.30
C PHE A 31 -5.66 -1.71 -12.03
N LYS A 32 -4.79 -1.97 -13.00
CA LYS A 32 -3.61 -2.82 -12.81
C LYS A 32 -2.54 -2.03 -12.07
N VAL A 33 -2.03 -2.58 -10.97
CA VAL A 33 -0.95 -2.01 -10.17
C VAL A 33 0.25 -2.92 -10.30
N ASN A 34 1.34 -2.40 -10.87
CA ASN A 34 2.59 -3.12 -10.99
C ASN A 34 3.56 -2.67 -9.90
N ARG A 35 4.39 -3.58 -9.40
CA ARG A 35 5.51 -3.21 -8.52
C ARG A 35 6.44 -2.29 -9.30
N ASP A 36 6.82 -1.17 -8.68
CA ASP A 36 7.84 -0.29 -9.20
C ASP A 36 9.22 -0.84 -8.82
N PRO A 37 10.09 -1.21 -9.78
CA PRO A 37 11.45 -1.65 -9.50
C PRO A 37 12.29 -0.57 -8.80
N SER A 38 11.95 0.71 -8.96
CA SER A 38 12.64 1.82 -8.29
C SER A 38 12.01 2.19 -6.93
N CYS A 39 11.06 1.40 -6.43
CA CYS A 39 10.38 1.70 -5.16
C CYS A 39 11.38 1.75 -4.00
N PRO A 40 11.49 2.86 -3.25
CA PRO A 40 12.43 2.97 -2.14
C PRO A 40 12.10 2.06 -0.95
N ALA A 41 10.87 1.51 -0.88
CA ALA A 41 10.40 0.66 0.21
C ALA A 41 10.51 -0.85 -0.10
N CYS A 42 10.37 -1.24 -1.36
CA CYS A 42 10.36 -2.66 -1.74
C CYS A 42 11.06 -2.96 -3.07
N GLY A 43 11.78 -2.03 -3.68
CA GLY A 43 12.64 -2.31 -4.83
C GLY A 43 13.82 -3.21 -4.45
N PRO A 44 14.51 -3.84 -5.42
CA PRO A 44 15.74 -4.60 -5.19
C PRO A 44 16.83 -3.80 -4.48
N ASP A 45 16.89 -2.49 -4.73
CA ASP A 45 17.88 -1.57 -4.14
C ASP A 45 17.28 -0.72 -2.99
N ALA A 46 16.16 -1.15 -2.40
CA ALA A 46 15.53 -0.45 -1.28
C ALA A 46 16.48 -0.39 -0.06
N GLY A 47 16.48 0.76 0.62
CA GLY A 47 17.25 0.95 1.85
C GLY A 47 16.67 0.21 3.05
N GLU A 48 17.31 0.35 4.20
CA GLU A 48 16.79 -0.19 5.46
C GLU A 48 15.43 0.42 5.80
N ILE A 49 14.47 -0.42 6.20
CA ILE A 49 13.15 0.04 6.66
C ILE A 49 13.32 0.66 8.04
N VAL A 50 13.12 1.98 8.12
CA VAL A 50 13.15 2.71 9.39
C VAL A 50 11.72 2.88 9.91
N ILE A 51 11.52 2.63 11.20
CA ILE A 51 10.25 2.90 11.86
C ILE A 51 10.16 4.41 12.11
N ALA A 52 9.22 5.07 11.44
CA ALA A 52 8.84 6.44 11.77
C ALA A 52 7.71 6.41 12.81
N GLU A 53 7.83 7.23 13.85
CA GLU A 53 6.71 7.48 14.75
C GLU A 53 5.73 8.43 14.07
N TYR A 54 4.44 8.16 14.21
CA TYR A 54 3.41 9.10 13.78
C TYR A 54 3.30 10.20 14.83
N ASP A 55 3.16 11.45 14.39
CA ASP A 55 2.76 12.51 15.31
C ASP A 55 1.27 12.38 15.65
N ASP A 56 0.79 13.16 16.62
CA ASP A 56 -0.62 13.19 17.05
C ASP A 56 -1.59 13.59 15.91
N LEU A 57 -1.07 14.02 14.75
CA LEU A 57 -1.84 14.55 13.63
C LEU A 57 -1.91 13.58 12.45
N CYS A 58 -1.35 12.37 12.55
CA CYS A 58 -1.29 11.39 11.46
C CYS A 58 -0.72 11.99 10.16
N MET A 59 0.21 12.95 10.27
CA MET A 59 0.82 13.58 9.11
C MET A 59 1.89 12.66 8.49
N PRO A 60 2.11 12.72 7.17
CA PRO A 60 3.18 11.97 6.53
C PRO A 60 4.54 12.48 7.05
N HIS A 61 5.27 11.59 7.74
CA HIS A 61 6.58 11.91 8.32
C HIS A 61 7.70 11.92 7.28
N PRO A 62 8.72 12.80 7.45
CA PRO A 62 9.93 12.77 6.64
C PRO A 62 10.71 11.46 6.86
N THR A 63 11.36 10.98 5.80
CA THR A 63 12.14 9.73 5.74
C THR A 63 13.46 9.75 6.52
N ALA A 64 13.71 10.78 7.33
CA ALA A 64 14.94 10.91 8.10
C ALA A 64 14.67 10.63 9.58
N ALA A 65 15.46 9.71 10.15
CA ALA A 65 15.45 9.47 11.60
C ALA A 65 15.78 10.78 12.35
N PRO A 66 15.10 11.08 13.47
CA PRO A 66 15.46 12.23 14.28
C PRO A 66 16.90 12.10 14.78
N ALA A 67 17.67 13.19 14.75
CA ALA A 67 19.01 13.20 15.32
C ALA A 67 18.88 12.98 16.84
N VAL A 68 19.58 11.96 17.36
CA VAL A 68 19.68 11.71 18.79
C VAL A 68 20.36 12.92 19.44
N GLY A 69 19.62 13.62 20.29
CA GLY A 69 20.12 14.62 21.24
C GLY A 69 19.87 14.15 22.66
#